data_AF-A0A941HM32-F1
#
_entry.id   AF-A0A941HM32-F1
#
_cell.length_a   1.000
_cell.length_b   1.000
_cell.length_c   1.000
_cell.angle_alpha   90.00
_cell.angle_beta   90.00
_cell.angle_gamma   90.00
#
_symmetry.space_group_name_H-M   'P 1'
#
loop_
_entity.id
_entity.type
_entity.pdbx_description
1 polymer ?
#
loop_
_entity_poly.entity_id
_entity_poly.type
_entity_poly.pdbx_seq_one_letter_code
_entity_poly.pdbx_strand_id
1 'polypeptide(L)'
;MYNNLLEEFKSRQTGYSTIAIIAQSCLGSAAAMLLLMSNMQDLYKMILVFFVTILCMAYNAAVLAQLNSKITFNLLLISLLFSALIIIANLI
;
A
#
# COMPACT_ATOMS: atom_id res chain seq x y z
N MET A 1 19.68 0.85 4.86
CA MET A 1 18.48 1.72 4.99
C MET A 1 17.25 0.94 5.48
N TYR A 2 16.86 -0.18 4.84
CA TYR A 2 15.72 -1.01 5.28
C TYR A 2 15.78 -1.42 6.76
N ASN A 3 16.91 -1.97 7.25
CA ASN A 3 17.01 -2.43 8.64
C ASN A 3 16.82 -1.30 9.68
N ASN A 4 17.33 -0.09 9.39
CA ASN A 4 17.20 1.06 10.30
C ASN A 4 15.74 1.53 10.37
N LEU A 5 15.07 1.61 9.21
CA LEU A 5 13.64 1.96 9.16
C LEU A 5 12.77 0.91 9.84
N LEU A 6 13.12 -0.37 9.70
CA LEU A 6 12.43 -1.46 10.37
C LEU A 6 12.62 -1.41 11.89
N GLU A 7 13.84 -1.12 12.38
CA GLU A 7 14.10 -0.93 13.81
C GLU A 7 13.33 0.27 14.38
N GLU A 8 13.27 1.37 13.64
CA GLU A 8 12.52 2.57 14.04
C GLU A 8 11.01 2.31 14.05
N PHE A 9 10.50 1.64 13.01
CA PHE A 9 9.11 1.19 12.95
C PHE A 9 8.78 0.23 14.09
N LYS A 10 9.70 -0.66 14.48
CA LYS A 10 9.53 -1.55 15.63
C LYS A 10 9.51 -0.80 16.96
N SER A 11 10.36 0.22 17.12
CA SER A 11 10.46 1.04 18.34
C SER A 11 9.15 1.78 18.67
N ARG A 12 8.40 2.23 17.65
CA ARG A 12 7.13 2.96 17.81
C ARG A 12 6.04 2.42 16.89
N GLN A 13 5.85 1.10 16.91
CA GLN A 13 4.97 0.39 15.96
C GLN A 13 3.56 0.96 15.90
N THR A 14 2.94 1.27 17.04
CA THR A 14 1.57 1.79 17.08
C THR A 14 1.44 3.15 16.40
N GLY A 15 2.30 4.11 16.75
CA GLY A 15 2.29 5.45 16.16
C GLY A 15 2.68 5.45 14.68
N TYR A 16 3.76 4.75 14.32
CA TYR A 16 4.19 4.69 12.92
C TYR A 16 3.19 3.95 12.03
N SER A 17 2.53 2.91 12.53
CA SER A 17 1.50 2.19 11.75
C SER A 17 0.33 3.11 11.40
N THR A 18 -0.12 3.97 12.32
CA THR A 18 -1.22 4.91 12.01
C THR A 18 -0.84 5.89 10.90
N ILE A 19 0.35 6.50 10.99
CA ILE A 19 0.84 7.45 9.96
C ILE A 19 0.98 6.73 8.61
N ALA A 20 1.52 5.51 8.64
CA ALA A 20 1.73 4.69 7.45
C ALA A 20 0.40 4.25 6.81
N ILE A 21 -0.63 3.91 7.60
CA ILE A 21 -1.99 3.64 7.09
C ILE A 21 -2.54 4.84 6.31
N ILE A 22 -2.41 6.06 6.86
CA ILE A 22 -2.91 7.28 6.21
C ILE A 22 -2.18 7.49 4.89
N ALA A 23 -0.84 7.48 4.91
CA ALA A 23 -0.03 7.70 3.72
C ALA A 23 -0.32 6.64 2.63
N GLN A 24 -0.38 5.37 3.02
CA GLN A 24 -0.70 4.27 2.11
C GLN A 24 -2.11 4.41 1.53
N SER A 25 -3.10 4.77 2.35
CA SER A 25 -4.49 4.90 1.89
C SER A 25 -4.61 6.02 0.85
N CYS A 26 -3.96 7.17 1.07
CA CYS A 26 -3.93 8.25 0.08
C CYS A 26 -3.33 7.81 -1.26
N LEU A 27 -2.19 7.11 -1.21
CA LEU A 27 -1.51 6.62 -2.41
C LEU A 27 -2.32 5.53 -3.13
N GLY A 28 -2.91 4.60 -2.39
CA GLY A 28 -3.77 3.55 -2.94
C GLY A 28 -5.03 4.12 -3.59
N SER A 29 -5.67 5.12 -2.96
CA SER A 29 -6.82 5.82 -3.54
C SER A 29 -6.45 6.57 -4.83
N ALA A 30 -5.31 7.24 -4.87
CA ALA A 30 -4.83 7.90 -6.08
C ALA A 30 -4.56 6.89 -7.22
N ALA A 31 -3.90 5.77 -6.91
CA ALA A 31 -3.66 4.69 -7.88
C ALA A 31 -4.97 4.10 -8.42
N ALA A 32 -5.94 3.83 -7.54
CA ALA A 32 -7.26 3.32 -7.94
C ALA A 32 -8.03 4.31 -8.82
N MET A 33 -7.97 5.60 -8.52
CA MET A 33 -8.59 6.66 -9.31
C MET A 33 -8.00 6.72 -10.73
N LEU A 34 -6.67 6.72 -10.85
CA LEU A 34 -6.00 6.73 -12.15
C LEU A 34 -6.35 5.49 -12.98
N LEU A 35 -6.38 4.31 -12.36
CA LEU A 35 -6.82 3.08 -13.04
C LEU A 35 -8.25 3.19 -13.57
N LEU A 36 -9.17 3.76 -12.78
CA LEU A 36 -10.57 3.94 -13.19
C LEU A 36 -10.73 4.94 -14.34
N MET A 37 -9.92 6.01 -14.35
CA MET A 37 -9.91 7.04 -15.39
C MET A 37 -9.14 6.62 -16.66
N SER A 38 -8.28 5.60 -16.56
CA SER A 38 -7.50 5.13 -17.70
C SER A 38 -8.39 4.54 -18.79
N ASN A 39 -7.93 4.68 -20.04
CA ASN A 39 -8.64 4.15 -21.21
C ASN A 39 -8.40 2.64 -21.43
N MET A 40 -7.97 1.93 -20.40
CA MET A 40 -7.74 0.49 -20.42
C MET A 40 -9.06 -0.29 -20.50
N GLN A 41 -8.99 -1.52 -21.01
CA GLN A 41 -10.14 -2.44 -21.01
C GLN A 41 -10.71 -2.64 -19.60
N ASP A 42 -12.04 -2.66 -19.50
CA ASP A 42 -12.76 -2.65 -18.23
C ASP A 42 -12.41 -3.81 -17.29
N LEU A 43 -12.17 -5.00 -17.83
CA LEU A 43 -11.75 -6.15 -17.01
C LEU A 43 -10.37 -5.94 -16.40
N TYR A 44 -9.41 -5.44 -17.20
CA TYR A 44 -8.03 -5.27 -16.74
C TYR A 44 -7.93 -4.17 -15.67
N LYS A 45 -8.62 -3.03 -15.86
CA LYS A 45 -8.62 -1.96 -14.85
C LYS A 45 -9.23 -2.44 -13.53
N MET A 46 -10.30 -3.23 -13.57
CA MET A 46 -10.95 -3.76 -12.36
C MET A 46 -10.07 -4.77 -11.63
N ILE A 47 -9.35 -5.63 -12.35
CA ILE A 47 -8.38 -6.57 -11.74
C ILE A 47 -7.26 -5.79 -11.04
N LEU A 48 -6.71 -4.77 -11.68
CA LEU A 48 -5.65 -3.96 -11.08
C LEU A 48 -6.14 -3.22 -9.83
N VAL A 49 -7.34 -2.63 -9.87
CA VAL A 49 -7.96 -1.99 -8.69
C VAL A 49 -8.19 -2.99 -7.57
N PHE A 50 -8.63 -4.21 -7.89
CA PHE A 50 -8.76 -5.30 -6.90
C PHE A 50 -7.42 -5.61 -6.23
N PHE A 51 -6.32 -5.69 -6.98
CA PHE A 51 -4.98 -5.91 -6.42
C PHE A 51 -4.51 -4.74 -5.55
N VAL A 52 -4.69 -3.49 -5.99
CA VAL A 52 -4.35 -2.30 -5.19
C VAL A 52 -5.11 -2.30 -3.86
N THR A 53 -6.42 -2.56 -3.92
CA THR A 53 -7.30 -2.54 -2.74
C THR A 53 -7.00 -3.68 -1.78
N ILE A 54 -6.82 -4.91 -2.26
CA ILE A 54 -6.56 -6.05 -1.37
C ILE A 54 -5.21 -5.93 -0.68
N LEU A 55 -4.18 -5.43 -1.37
CA LEU A 55 -2.87 -5.16 -0.76
C LEU A 55 -2.97 -4.06 0.30
N CYS A 56 -3.72 -2.99 0.02
CA CYS A 56 -3.95 -1.94 1.01
C CYS A 56 -4.69 -2.46 2.25
N MET A 57 -5.75 -3.24 2.06
CA MET A 57 -6.53 -3.81 3.15
C MET A 57 -5.77 -4.88 3.92
N ALA A 58 -4.89 -5.65 3.26
CA ALA A 58 -4.03 -6.62 3.92
C ALA A 58 -3.08 -5.96 4.93
N TYR A 59 -2.51 -4.79 4.58
CA TYR A 59 -1.71 -4.02 5.53
C TYR A 59 -2.52 -3.55 6.73
N ASN A 60 -3.71 -2.97 6.48
CA ASN A 60 -4.60 -2.50 7.54
C ASN A 60 -5.00 -3.64 8.49
N ALA A 61 -5.31 -4.82 7.93
CA ALA A 61 -5.60 -6.03 8.70
C ALA A 61 -4.37 -6.50 9.48
N ALA A 62 -3.16 -6.44 8.90
CA ALA A 62 -1.94 -6.83 9.58
C ALA A 62 -1.59 -5.94 10.77
N VAL A 63 -1.86 -4.63 10.67
CA VAL A 63 -1.74 -3.68 11.78
C VAL A 63 -2.76 -4.01 12.87
N LEU A 64 -4.03 -4.23 12.50
CA LEU A 64 -5.10 -4.49 13.47
C LEU A 64 -4.91 -5.82 14.21
N ALA A 65 -4.42 -6.85 13.52
CA ALA A 65 -4.09 -8.15 14.10
C ALA A 65 -2.77 -8.15 14.89
N GLN A 66 -2.11 -7.00 15.05
CA GLN A 66 -0.83 -6.83 15.76
C GLN A 66 0.24 -7.85 15.31
N LEU A 67 0.31 -8.09 13.99
CA LEU A 67 1.33 -8.96 13.43
C LEU A 67 2.73 -8.40 13.69
N ASN A 68 3.72 -9.29 13.62
CA ASN A 68 5.12 -8.94 13.77
C ASN A 68 5.49 -7.75 12.87
N SER A 69 6.21 -6.78 13.42
CA SER A 69 6.53 -5.52 12.73
C SER A 69 7.23 -5.73 11.39
N LYS A 70 8.00 -6.82 11.24
CA LYS A 70 8.58 -7.26 9.95
C LYS A 70 7.54 -7.54 8.88
N ILE A 71 6.49 -8.29 9.22
CA ILE A 71 5.43 -8.67 8.27
C ILE A 71 4.64 -7.42 7.89
N THR A 72 4.23 -6.63 8.88
CA THR A 72 3.48 -5.40 8.69
C THR A 72 4.26 -4.40 7.82
N PHE A 73 5.55 -4.20 8.09
CA PHE A 73 6.39 -3.31 7.29
C PHE A 73 6.62 -3.81 5.86
N ASN A 74 6.77 -5.12 5.66
CA ASN A 74 6.88 -5.68 4.32
C ASN A 74 5.59 -5.52 3.52
N LEU A 75 4.42 -5.71 4.15
CA LEU A 75 3.13 -5.47 3.51
C LEU A 75 2.96 -4.01 3.11
N LEU A 76 3.35 -3.07 3.98
CA LEU A 76 3.37 -1.64 3.67
C LEU A 76 4.22 -1.36 2.42
N LEU A 77 5.43 -1.91 2.38
CA LEU A 77 6.35 -1.64 1.28
C LEU A 77 5.80 -2.20 -0.03
N ILE A 78 5.21 -3.40 -0.01
CA ILE A 78 4.58 -4.02 -1.18
C ILE A 78 3.38 -3.20 -1.66
N SER A 79 2.49 -2.78 -0.77
CA SER A 79 1.30 -1.99 -1.15
C SER A 79 1.70 -0.63 -1.72
N LEU A 80 2.70 0.02 -1.13
CA LEU A 80 3.22 1.31 -1.56
C LEU A 80 3.92 1.21 -2.91
N LEU A 81 4.82 0.24 -3.08
CA LEU A 81 5.54 0.02 -4.34
C LEU A 81 4.57 -0.34 -5.46
N PHE A 82 3.59 -1.21 -5.19
CA PHE A 82 2.60 -1.59 -6.20
C PHE A 82 1.74 -0.38 -6.60
N SER A 83 1.23 0.39 -5.63
CA SER A 83 0.43 1.60 -5.93
C SER A 83 1.24 2.65 -6.69
N ALA A 84 2.51 2.86 -6.31
CA ALA A 84 3.40 3.78 -7.01
C ALA A 84 3.71 3.33 -8.44
N LEU A 85 3.95 2.03 -8.65
CA LEU A 85 4.17 1.46 -9.99
C LEU A 85 2.96 1.68 -10.88
N ILE A 86 1.75 1.46 -10.36
CA ILE A 86 0.50 1.71 -11.07
C ILE A 86 0.37 3.18 -11.46
N ILE A 87 0.63 4.10 -10.55
CA ILE A 87 0.58 5.54 -10.83
C ILE A 87 1.57 5.90 -11.95
N ILE A 88 2.82 5.42 -11.86
CA ILE A 88 3.85 5.68 -12.87
C ILE A 88 3.46 5.09 -14.22
N ALA A 89 2.98 3.85 -14.25
CA ALA A 89 2.56 3.16 -15.48
C ALA A 89 1.32 3.79 -16.12
N ASN A 90 0.49 4.51 -15.36
CA ASN A 90 -0.66 5.24 -15.91
C ASN A 90 -0.28 6.63 -16.43
N LEU A 91 0.82 7.20 -15.94
CA LEU A 91 1.29 8.54 -16.31
C LEU A 91 2.23 8.53 -17.53
N ILE A 92 2.88 7.39 -17.81
CA ILE A 92 3.68 7.13 -19.01
C ILE A 92 2.75 6.67 -20.14
#